data_AF-A0A946LW83-F1
#
_entry.id   AF-A0A946LW83-F1
#
_cell.length_a   1.000
_cell.length_b   1.000
_cell.length_c   1.000
_cell.angle_alpha   90.00
_cell.angle_beta   90.00
_cell.angle_gamma   90.00
#
_symmetry.space_group_name_H-M   'P 1'
#
loop_
_entity.id
_entity.type
_entity.pdbx_description
1 polymer ?
#
loop_
_entity_poly.entity_id
_entity_poly.type
_entity_poly.pdbx_seq_one_letter_code
_entity_poly.pdbx_strand_id
1 'polypeptide(L)'
;AKQRVKIKPLRDSLDRIEKEIDKATKVQQQLDQQLAEPKIYNKANRSQLRELLFDQARNAQLHQELEGRWLEASELLEQADVPA
;
A
#
# COMPACT_ATOMS: atom_id res chain seq x y z
N ALA A 1 6.96 -32.87 -1.80
CA ALA A 1 6.61 -32.36 -0.46
C ALA A 1 7.37 -31.08 -0.06
N LYS A 2 8.70 -30.98 -0.26
CA LYS A 2 9.52 -29.84 0.22
C LYS A 2 9.25 -28.48 -0.48
N GLN A 3 8.92 -28.44 -1.78
CA GLN A 3 8.56 -27.20 -2.49
C GLN A 3 7.27 -26.56 -1.93
N ARG A 4 6.24 -27.36 -1.67
CA ARG A 4 4.96 -26.87 -1.12
C ARG A 4 5.11 -26.20 0.26
N VAL A 5 6.09 -26.61 1.07
CA VAL A 5 6.38 -26.01 2.38
C VAL A 5 6.98 -24.61 2.25
N LYS A 6 7.71 -24.33 1.16
CA LYS A 6 8.28 -23.00 0.88
C LYS A 6 7.27 -22.04 0.24
N ILE A 7 6.30 -22.57 -0.51
CA ILE A 7 5.29 -21.79 -1.24
C ILE A 7 4.24 -21.18 -0.31
N LYS A 8 3.75 -21.94 0.68
CA LYS A 8 2.70 -21.48 1.60
C LYS A 8 3.02 -20.14 2.29
N PRO A 9 4.18 -19.94 2.94
CA PRO A 9 4.49 -18.66 3.60
C PRO A 9 4.62 -17.49 2.62
N LEU A 10 5.02 -17.72 1.37
CA LEU A 10 5.10 -16.67 0.34
C LEU A 10 3.70 -16.20 -0.07
N ARG A 11 2.76 -17.14 -0.26
CA ARG A 11 1.35 -16.82 -0.52
C ARG A 11 0.71 -16.07 0.65
N ASP A 12 0.94 -16.54 1.87
CA ASP A 12 0.45 -15.86 3.08
C ASP A 12 1.04 -14.44 3.22
N SER A 13 2.26 -14.21 2.72
CA SER A 13 2.89 -12.88 2.69
C SER A 13 2.23 -11.98 1.65
N LEU A 14 1.99 -12.47 0.43
CA LEU A 14 1.29 -11.72 -0.63
C LEU A 14 -0.11 -11.32 -0.17
N ASP A 15 -0.90 -12.25 0.38
CA ASP A 15 -2.24 -11.97 0.92
C ASP A 15 -2.24 -10.88 2.00
N ARG A 16 -1.15 -10.76 2.76
CA ARG A 16 -1.00 -9.70 3.78
C ARG A 16 -0.67 -8.36 3.12
N ILE A 17 0.28 -8.35 2.19
CA ILE A 17 0.68 -7.13 1.47
C ILE A 17 -0.50 -6.57 0.69
N GLU A 18 -1.30 -7.42 0.03
CA GLU A 18 -2.52 -6.99 -0.67
C GLU A 18 -3.53 -6.32 0.26
N LYS A 19 -3.74 -6.88 1.47
CA LYS A 19 -4.59 -6.24 2.49
C LYS A 19 -4.02 -4.92 3.00
N GLU A 20 -2.69 -4.76 3.01
CA GLU A 20 -2.04 -3.49 3.34
C GLU A 20 -2.25 -2.46 2.23
N ILE A 21 -2.13 -2.86 0.96
CA ILE A 21 -2.40 -2.02 -0.22
C ILE A 21 -3.86 -1.57 -0.23
N ASP A 22 -4.81 -2.48 0.03
CA ASP A 22 -6.24 -2.14 0.14
C ASP A 22 -6.52 -1.09 1.21
N LYS A 23 -5.84 -1.18 2.35
CA LYS A 23 -5.97 -0.20 3.43
C LYS A 23 -5.38 1.14 3.02
N ALA A 24 -4.17 1.16 2.47
CA ALA A 24 -3.53 2.37 1.97
C ALA A 24 -4.35 3.03 0.85
N THR A 25 -5.06 2.24 0.04
CA THR A 25 -5.97 2.72 -1.01
C THR A 25 -7.19 3.41 -0.40
N LYS A 26 -7.80 2.82 0.64
CA LYS A 26 -8.92 3.45 1.37
C LYS A 26 -8.50 4.76 2.04
N VAL A 27 -7.30 4.79 2.63
CA VAL A 27 -6.74 6.01 3.21
C VAL A 27 -6.53 7.07 2.13
N GLN A 28 -5.97 6.70 0.98
CA GLN A 28 -5.80 7.61 -0.16
C GLN A 28 -7.14 8.26 -0.56
N GLN A 29 -8.17 7.44 -0.75
CA GLN A 29 -9.51 7.92 -1.11
C GLN A 29 -10.10 8.88 -0.07
N GLN A 30 -9.90 8.62 1.22
CA GLN A 30 -10.35 9.50 2.30
C GLN A 30 -9.59 10.83 2.31
N LEU A 31 -8.28 10.82 2.06
CA LEU A 31 -7.47 12.03 1.97
C LEU A 31 -7.88 12.86 0.75
N ASP A 32 -8.06 12.22 -0.40
CA ASP A 32 -8.48 12.87 -1.64
C ASP A 32 -9.88 13.49 -1.51
N GLN A 33 -10.81 12.79 -0.82
CA GLN A 33 -12.14 13.34 -0.53
C GLN A 33 -12.05 14.61 0.34
N GLN A 34 -11.20 14.61 1.36
CA GLN A 34 -11.00 15.78 2.23
C GLN A 34 -10.31 16.94 1.50
N LEU A 35 -9.36 16.64 0.61
CA LEU A 35 -8.64 17.63 -0.20
C LEU A 35 -9.51 18.20 -1.33
N ALA A 36 -10.56 17.48 -1.75
CA ALA A 36 -11.53 17.96 -2.72
C ALA A 36 -12.49 19.02 -2.13
N GLU A 37 -12.64 19.07 -0.80
CA GLU A 37 -13.52 20.05 -0.13
C GLU A 37 -12.99 21.48 -0.28
N PRO A 38 -13.69 22.41 -0.96
CA PRO A 38 -13.15 23.76 -1.21
C PRO A 38 -12.81 24.55 0.06
N LYS A 39 -13.49 24.24 1.16
CA LYS A 39 -13.28 24.88 2.47
C LYS A 39 -11.89 24.61 3.04
N ILE A 40 -11.21 23.52 2.66
CA ILE A 40 -9.89 23.19 3.19
C ILE A 40 -8.81 24.23 2.82
N TYR A 41 -9.03 24.95 1.71
CA TYR A 41 -8.13 25.99 1.22
C TYR A 41 -8.33 27.36 1.90
N ASN A 42 -9.29 27.48 2.81
CA ASN A 42 -9.47 28.69 3.61
C ASN A 42 -8.26 28.93 4.52
N LYS A 43 -7.89 30.20 4.73
CA LYS A 43 -6.77 30.58 5.61
C LYS A 43 -6.90 30.00 7.03
N ALA A 44 -8.12 29.86 7.53
CA ALA A 44 -8.41 29.26 8.84
C ALA A 44 -7.98 27.78 8.94
N ASN A 45 -7.95 27.06 7.80
CA ASN A 45 -7.67 25.63 7.74
C ASN A 45 -6.24 25.33 7.28
N ARG A 46 -5.34 26.32 7.23
CA ARG A 46 -3.96 26.16 6.73
C ARG A 46 -3.17 25.04 7.41
N SER A 47 -3.38 24.82 8.71
CA SER A 47 -2.75 23.72 9.44
C SER A 47 -3.27 22.37 8.97
N GLN A 48 -4.60 22.23 8.91
CA GLN A 48 -5.26 21.01 8.45
C GLN A 48 -4.89 20.66 7.00
N LEU A 49 -4.87 21.66 6.11
CA LEU A 49 -4.43 21.46 4.73
C LEU A 49 -2.99 20.93 4.65
N ARG A 50 -2.08 21.49 5.46
CA ARG A 50 -0.69 21.02 5.50
C ARG A 50 -0.59 19.58 5.98
N GLU A 51 -1.37 19.21 6.99
CA GLU A 51 -1.43 17.86 7.53
C GLU A 51 -1.96 16.88 6.48
N LEU A 52 -3.07 17.20 5.81
CA LEU A 52 -3.63 16.36 4.75
C LEU A 52 -2.66 16.15 3.58
N LEU A 53 -1.95 17.19 3.14
CA LEU A 53 -0.95 17.07 2.07
C LEU A 53 0.24 16.21 2.50
N PHE A 54 0.65 16.32 3.76
CA PHE A 54 1.73 15.51 4.30
C PHE A 54 1.33 14.04 4.45
N ASP A 55 0.11 13.78 4.91
CA ASP A 55 -0.44 12.42 4.99
C ASP A 55 -0.63 11.82 3.60
N GLN A 56 -1.05 12.61 2.60
CA GLN A 56 -1.14 12.17 1.21
C GLN A 56 0.23 11.75 0.67
N ALA A 57 1.27 12.55 0.90
CA ALA A 57 2.64 12.22 0.49
C ALA A 57 3.16 10.95 1.19
N ARG A 58 2.91 10.81 2.50
CA ARG A 58 3.29 9.63 3.26
C ARG A 58 2.56 8.38 2.77
N ASN A 59 1.26 8.48 2.49
CA ASN A 59 0.46 7.37 2.00
C ASN A 59 0.89 6.95 0.58
N ALA A 60 1.25 7.92 -0.28
CA ALA A 60 1.82 7.63 -1.59
C ALA A 60 3.16 6.87 -1.49
N GLN A 61 4.04 7.27 -0.56
CA GLN A 61 5.29 6.55 -0.33
C GLN A 61 5.04 5.13 0.19
N LEU A 62 4.08 4.95 1.11
CA LEU A 62 3.69 3.64 1.61
C LEU A 62 3.19 2.73 0.49
N HIS A 63 2.40 3.25 -0.45
CA HIS A 63 1.98 2.49 -1.64
C HIS A 63 3.16 1.96 -2.44
N GLN A 64 4.13 2.83 -2.76
CA GLN A 64 5.32 2.42 -3.52
C GLN A 64 6.12 1.33 -2.78
N GLU A 65 6.26 1.44 -1.46
CA GLU A 65 6.94 0.45 -0.64
C GLU A 65 6.19 -0.89 -0.63
N LEU A 66 4.86 -0.87 -0.54
CA LEU A 66 4.02 -2.07 -0.58
C LEU A 66 4.03 -2.74 -1.95
N GLU A 67 3.97 -1.97 -3.03
CA GLU A 67 4.08 -2.46 -4.41
C GLU A 67 5.43 -3.13 -4.65
N GLY A 68 6.52 -2.53 -4.17
CA GLY A 68 7.86 -3.12 -4.24
C GLY A 68 7.95 -4.45 -3.49
N ARG A 69 7.42 -4.50 -2.25
CA ARG A 69 7.35 -5.74 -1.45
C ARG A 69 6.49 -6.81 -2.12
N TRP A 70 5.38 -6.42 -2.73
CA TRP A 70 4.48 -7.34 -3.44
C TRP A 70 5.18 -7.94 -4.67
N LEU A 71 5.89 -7.12 -5.44
CA LEU A 71 6.64 -7.57 -6.61
C LEU A 71 7.73 -8.57 -6.22
N GLU A 72 8.56 -8.23 -5.22
CA GLU A 72 9.62 -9.12 -4.72
C GLU A 72 9.05 -10.46 -4.23
N ALA A 73 7.96 -10.42 -3.45
CA ALA A 73 7.32 -11.64 -2.95
C ALA A 73 6.71 -12.49 -4.08
N SER A 74 6.20 -11.85 -5.14
CA SER A 74 5.66 -12.52 -6.33
C SER A 74 6.76 -13.19 -7.14
N GLU A 75 7.90 -12.53 -7.35
CA GLU A 75 9.07 -13.10 -8.02
C GLU A 75 9.63 -14.31 -7.26
N LEU A 76 9.73 -14.21 -5.93
CA LEU A 76 10.16 -15.33 -5.07
C LEU A 76 9.19 -16.51 -5.14
N LEU A 77 7.89 -16.23 -5.21
CA LEU A 77 6.87 -17.27 -5.36
C LEU A 77 6.98 -17.96 -6.71
N GLU A 78 7.14 -17.20 -7.80
CA GLU A 78 7.33 -17.74 -9.15
C GLU A 78 8.55 -18.66 -9.19
N GLN A 79 9.71 -18.20 -8.70
CA GLN A 79 10.93 -19.01 -8.62
C GLN A 79 10.77 -20.29 -7.81
N ALA A 80 9.94 -20.27 -6.75
CA ALA A 80 9.68 -21.44 -5.92
C ALA A 80 8.71 -22.45 -6.56
N ASP A 81 7.87 -22.01 -7.50
CA ASP A 81 6.86 -22.82 -8.18
C ASP A 81 7.36 -23.44 -9.50
N VAL A 82 8.48 -22.94 -10.06
CA VAL A 82 9.13 -23.57 -11.23
C VAL A 82 9.65 -24.98 -10.86
N PRO A 83 9.19 -26.05 -11.53
CA PRO A 83 9.77 -27.38 -11.38
C PRO A 83 11.17 -27.41 -12.02
N ALA A 84 12.15 -27.94 -11.27
CA ALA A 84 13.53 -28.10 -11.72
C ALA A 84 13.67 -29.04 -12.92
#